data_AF-A0A973WND1-F1
#
_entry.id   AF-A0A973WND1-F1
#
_cell.length_a   1.000
_cell.length_b   1.000
_cell.length_c   1.000
_cell.angle_alpha   90.00
_cell.angle_beta   90.00
_cell.angle_gamma   90.00
#
_symmetry.space_group_name_H-M   'P 1'
#
loop_
_entity.id
_entity.type
_entity.pdbx_description
1 polymer ?
#
loop_
_entity_poly.entity_id
_entity_poly.type
_entity_poly.pdbx_seq_one_letter_code
_entity_poly.pdbx_strand_id
1 'polypeptide(L)' 'MPLDVCTQFERLALEVRNVGYDRYSADAILHRIRWHERIERGNRAFRCNDHWTAPLARWFLQIHPEAKGFFELRERLDE' A
#
# COMPACT_ATOMS: atom_id res chain seq x y z
N MET A 1 -2.41 9.61 7.40
CA MET A 1 -1.24 8.72 7.25
C MET A 1 -0.01 9.59 6.95
N PRO A 2 1.19 9.21 7.39
CA PRO A 2 2.44 9.92 7.07
C PRO A 2 2.73 9.96 5.57
N LEU A 3 3.26 11.08 5.07
CA LEU A 3 3.50 11.30 3.64
C LEU A 3 4.58 10.36 3.08
N ASP A 4 5.62 10.11 3.85
CA ASP A 4 6.70 9.17 3.52
C ASP A 4 6.18 7.75 3.28
N VAL A 5 5.21 7.30 4.09
CA VAL A 5 4.60 5.98 3.89
C VAL A 5 3.74 5.94 2.63
N CYS A 6 3.00 7.01 2.33
CA CYS A 6 2.26 7.12 1.07
C CYS A 6 3.20 7.06 -0.14
N THR A 7 4.29 7.83 -0.14
CA THR A 7 5.29 7.82 -1.22
C THR A 7 5.95 6.44 -1.39
N GLN A 8 6.32 5.77 -0.30
CA GLN A 8 6.89 4.42 -0.37
C GLN A 8 5.88 3.41 -0.93
N PHE A 9 4.61 3.53 -0.53
CA PHE A 9 3.52 2.68 -1.00
C PHE A 9 3.26 2.86 -2.49
N GLU A 10 3.13 4.10 -2.96
CA GLU A 10 2.94 4.43 -4.38
C GLU A 10 4.07 3.88 -5.23
N ARG A 11 5.33 4.10 -4.83
CA ARG A 11 6.50 3.60 -5.55
C ARG A 11 6.45 2.08 -5.72
N LEU A 12 6.20 1.35 -4.64
CA LEU A 12 6.15 -0.11 -4.66
C LEU A 12 4.94 -0.64 -5.45
N ALA A 13 3.79 0.02 -5.35
CA ALA A 13 2.60 -0.33 -6.11
C ALA A 13 2.82 -0.18 -7.62
N LEU A 14 3.42 0.93 -8.04
CA LEU A 14 3.80 1.16 -9.45
C LEU A 14 4.86 0.17 -9.92
N GLU A 15 5.84 -0.17 -9.07
CA GLU A 15 6.85 -1.19 -9.38
C GLU A 15 6.20 -2.55 -9.67
N VAL A 16 5.29 -3.01 -8.81
CA VAL A 16 4.54 -4.25 -9.01
C VAL A 16 3.71 -4.21 -10.30
N ARG A 17 3.02 -3.10 -10.55
CA ARG A 17 2.21 -2.93 -11.76
C ARG A 17 3.05 -2.92 -13.04
N ASN A 18 4.21 -2.28 -13.02
CA ASN A 18 5.13 -2.21 -14.16
C ASN A 18 5.72 -3.57 -14.53
N VAL A 19 5.75 -4.52 -13.58
CA VAL A 19 6.16 -5.92 -13.83
C VAL A 19 5.02 -6.74 -14.48
N GLY A 20 3.81 -6.17 -14.61
CA GLY A 20 2.68 -6.78 -15.32
C GLY A 20 1.64 -7.45 -14.42
N TYR A 21 1.63 -7.16 -13.11
CA TYR A 21 0.56 -7.61 -12.24
C TYR A 21 -0.69 -6.74 -12.41
N ASP A 22 -1.79 -7.37 -12.81
CA ASP A 22 -3.09 -6.68 -12.93
C ASP A 22 -3.80 -6.50 -11.57
N ARG A 23 -3.48 -7.37 -10.60
CA ARG A 23 -4.04 -7.36 -9.25
C ARG A 23 -2.97 -7.71 -8.22
N TYR A 24 -2.98 -7.01 -7.10
CA TYR A 24 -2.04 -7.26 -6.01
C TYR A 24 -2.59 -6.91 -4.63
N SER A 25 -1.97 -7.45 -3.59
CA SER A 25 -2.35 -7.19 -2.21
C SER A 25 -1.73 -5.88 -1.71
N ALA A 26 -2.58 -4.92 -1.32
CA ALA A 26 -2.14 -3.72 -0.63
C ALA A 26 -1.45 -4.05 0.72
N ASP A 27 -1.88 -5.13 1.37
CA ASP A 27 -1.31 -5.58 2.65
C ASP A 27 0.12 -6.08 2.46
N ALA A 28 0.40 -6.78 1.35
CA ALA A 28 1.75 -7.22 1.01
C ALA A 28 2.71 -6.03 0.82
N ILE A 29 2.24 -4.94 0.18
CA ILE A 29 3.02 -3.71 0.03
C ILE A 29 3.27 -3.07 1.40
N LEU A 30 2.25 -2.97 2.25
CA LEU A 30 2.40 -2.43 3.60
C LEU A 30 3.42 -3.24 4.43
N HIS A 31 3.40 -4.56 4.33
CA HIS A 31 4.38 -5.42 4.97
C HIS A 31 5.80 -5.22 4.44
N ARG A 32 5.98 -4.97 3.13
CA ARG A 32 7.28 -4.64 2.56
C ARG A 32 7.83 -3.32 3.12
N ILE A 33 6.99 -2.31 3.30
CA ILE A 33 7.36 -1.04 3.95
C ILE A 33 7.73 -1.27 5.41
N ARG A 34 6.92 -2.04 6.15
CA ARG A 34 7.20 -2.38 7.55
C ARG A 34 8.56 -3.08 7.71
N TRP A 35 8.88 -4.00 6.81
CA TRP A 35 10.17 -4.67 6.78
C TRP A 35 11.31 -3.69 6.47
N HIS A 36 11.14 -2.84 5.45
CA HIS A 36 12.14 -1.84 5.07
C HIS A 36 12.50 -0.93 6.25
N GLU A 37 11.50 -0.34 6.90
CA GLU A 37 11.71 0.56 8.02
C GLU A 37 12.34 -0.14 9.22
N ARG A 38 11.80 -1.30 9.64
CA ARG A 38 12.23 -1.93 10.89
C ARG A 38 13.53 -2.71 10.77
N ILE A 39 13.72 -3.42 9.65
CA ILE A 39 14.83 -4.35 9.46
C ILE A 39 15.95 -3.70 8.66
N GLU A 40 15.66 -3.12 7.50
CA GLU A 40 16.69 -2.58 6.61
C GLU A 40 17.21 -1.21 7.10
N ARG A 41 16.33 -0.34 7.62
CA ARG A 41 16.70 0.98 8.17
C ARG A 41 16.96 0.98 9.67
N GLY A 42 16.64 -0.12 10.37
CA GLY A 42 16.79 -0.21 11.83
C GLY A 42 15.86 0.71 12.63
N ASN A 43 14.81 1.28 12.01
CA ASN A 43 13.82 2.14 12.67
C ASN A 43 12.85 1.29 13.52
N ARG A 44 13.33 0.80 14.67
CA ARG A 44 12.57 -0.11 15.53
C ARG A 44 11.30 0.53 16.12
N ALA A 45 11.22 1.86 16.14
CA ALA A 45 10.08 2.62 16.62
C ALA A 45 8.96 2.77 15.56
N PHE A 46 9.25 2.52 14.28
CA PHE A 46 8.26 2.61 13.22
C PHE A 46 7.07 1.68 13.46
N ARG A 47 5.86 2.24 13.40
CA ARG A 47 4.61 1.50 13.50
C ARG A 47 3.71 1.83 12.30
N CYS A 48 3.38 0.79 11.56
CA CYS A 48 2.23 0.75 10.68
C CYS A 48 1.46 -0.53 11.00
N ASN A 49 0.13 -0.48 11.03
CA ASN A 49 -0.73 -1.65 11.23
C ASN A 49 -1.65 -1.83 10.03
N ASP A 50 -2.32 -2.97 9.97
CA ASP A 50 -3.28 -3.37 8.94
C ASP A 50 -4.40 -2.34 8.68
N HIS A 51 -4.75 -1.51 9.67
CA HIS A 51 -5.72 -0.43 9.49
C HIS A 51 -5.30 0.61 8.42
N TRP A 52 -4.02 0.65 8.05
CA TRP A 52 -3.49 1.57 7.02
C TRP A 52 -3.67 1.02 5.61
N THR A 53 -3.82 -0.30 5.46
CA THR A 53 -3.89 -0.97 4.16
C THR A 53 -5.04 -0.43 3.31
N ALA A 54 -6.26 -0.37 3.87
CA ALA A 54 -7.43 0.06 3.10
C ALA A 54 -7.41 1.56 2.74
N PRO A 55 -7.04 2.49 3.65
CA PRO A 55 -6.82 3.89 3.29
C PRO A 55 -5.71 4.10 2.25
N LEU A 56 -4.57 3.38 2.33
CA LEU A 56 -3.49 3.48 1.35
C LEU A 56 -3.94 3.02 -0.04
N ALA A 57 -4.63 1.88 -0.11
CA ALA A 57 -5.14 1.35 -1.36
C ALA A 57 -6.13 2.32 -2.02
N ARG A 58 -7.07 2.88 -1.25
CA ARG A 58 -8.03 3.88 -1.76
C ARG A 58 -7.35 5.18 -2.19
N TRP A 59 -6.40 5.68 -1.40
CA TRP A 59 -5.63 6.88 -1.75
C TRP A 59 -4.87 6.69 -3.06
N PHE A 60 -4.18 5.56 -3.22
CA PHE A 60 -3.47 5.22 -4.46
C PHE A 60 -4.41 5.19 -5.67
N LEU A 61 -5.55 4.49 -5.57
CA LEU A 61 -6.54 4.42 -6.66
C LEU A 61 -7.19 5.77 -6.99
N GLN A 62 -7.23 6.69 -6.03
CA GLN A 62 -7.74 8.05 -6.24
C GLN A 62 -6.76 8.89 -7.08
N ILE A 63 -5.45 8.75 -6.85
CA ILE A 63 -4.41 9.49 -7.59
C ILE A 63 -3.95 8.79 -8.87
N HIS A 64 -4.22 7.48 -9.00
CA HIS A 64 -4.00 6.67 -10.19
C HIS A 64 -5.31 6.02 -10.69
N PRO A 65 -6.23 6.79 -11.30
CA PRO A 65 -7.49 6.25 -11.82
C PRO A 65 -7.29 5.13 -12.85
N GLU A 66 -6.18 5.17 -13.59
CA GLU A 66 -5.78 4.14 -14.54
C GLU A 66 -5.45 2.81 -13.87
N ALA A 67 -5.18 2.78 -12.56
CA ALA A 67 -4.96 1.58 -11.76
C ALA A 67 -6.24 0.95 -11.21
N LYS A 68 -7.42 1.35 -11.69
CA LYS A 68 -8.71 0.85 -11.18
C LYS A 68 -8.74 -0.68 -11.14
N GLY A 69 -9.05 -1.23 -9.96
CA GLY A 69 -9.13 -2.68 -9.73
C GLY A 69 -7.79 -3.36 -9.41
N PHE A 70 -6.69 -2.60 -9.33
CA PHE A 70 -5.37 -3.14 -8.98
C PHE A 70 -5.31 -3.71 -7.57
N PHE A 71 -6.04 -3.12 -6.62
CA PHE A 71 -6.17 -3.66 -5.27
C PHE A 71 -7.51 -4.35 -5.06
N GLU A 72 -7.47 -5.51 -4.40
CA GLU A 72 -8.68 -6.17 -3.87
C GLU A 72 -9.19 -5.39 -2.65
N LEU A 73 -10.06 -4.43 -2.91
CA LEU A 73 -10.82 -3.75 -1.85
C LEU A 73 -12.00 -4.63 -1.46
N ARG A 74 -12.14 -4.95 -0.17
CA ARG A 74 -13.42 -5.47 0.34
C ARG A 74 -14.48 -4.38 0.18
N GLU A 75 -15.60 -4.74 -0.42
CA GLU A 75 -16.80 -3.91 -0.37
C GLU A 75 -17.20 -3.76 1.09
N ARG A 76 -17.37 -2.51 1.54
CA ARG A 76 -18.07 -2.25 2.78
C ARG A 76 -19.54 -2.41 2.44
N LEU A 77 -20.14 -3.53 2.86
CA LEU A 77 -21.58 -3.58 3.00
C LEU A 77 -21.90 -2.64 4.16
N ASP A 78 -22.47 -1.49 3.83
CA ASP A 78 -23.03 -0.59 4.84
C ASP A 78 -24.30 -1.28 5.38
N GLU A 79 -24.30 -1.65 6.67
CA GLU A 79 -25.49 -1.96 7.48
C GLU A 79 -25.94 -0.71 8.24
#